data_AF-A0A2N3D2Z1-F1
#
_entry.id   AF-A0A2N3D2Z1-F1
#
_cell.length_a   1.000
_cell.length_b   1.000
_cell.length_c   1.000
_cell.angle_alpha   90.00
_cell.angle_beta   90.00
_cell.angle_gamma   90.00
#
_symmetry.space_group_name_H-M   'P 1'
#
loop_
_entity.id
_entity.type
_entity.pdbx_description
1 polymer ?
#
loop_
_entity_poly.entity_id
_entity_poly.type
_entity_poly.pdbx_seq_one_letter_code
_entity_poly.pdbx_strand_id
1 'polypeptide(L)' 'RRFGAPRIDLAEGDARKLQFAGPSCVLDIFLYPLSAGAEPTATHVDARLRQGGAAVDQGACIRELETR' A
#
# COMPACT_ATOMS: atom_id res chain seq x y z
N ARG A 1 -9.08 6.95 8.87
CA ARG A 1 -8.07 6.36 7.94
C ARG A 1 -8.49 4.91 7.69
N ARG A 2 -8.52 4.43 6.44
CA ARG A 2 -9.10 3.12 6.07
C ARG A 2 -8.36 1.90 6.63
N PHE A 3 -7.02 1.97 6.75
CA PHE A 3 -6.16 0.85 7.15
C PHE A 3 -5.34 1.13 8.43
N GLY A 4 -5.71 2.16 9.20
CA GLY A 4 -4.89 2.66 10.31
C GLY A 4 -3.66 3.45 9.86
N ALA A 5 -2.58 3.38 10.66
CA ALA A 5 -1.29 4.01 10.33
C ALA A 5 -0.42 3.06 9.49
N PRO A 6 0.21 3.54 8.41
CA PRO A 6 1.13 2.72 7.63
C PRO A 6 2.36 2.37 8.47
N ARG A 7 2.89 1.15 8.27
CA ARG A 7 4.15 0.73 8.91
C ARG A 7 5.38 1.26 8.18
N ILE A 8 5.24 1.59 6.89
CA ILE A 8 6.24 2.31 6.10
C ILE A 8 5.51 3.44 5.41
N ASP A 9 6.05 4.64 5.56
CA ASP A 9 5.67 5.85 4.84
C ASP A 9 6.97 6.47 4.34
N LEU A 10 7.29 6.20 3.08
CA LEU A 10 8.56 6.59 2.46
C LEU A 10 8.28 7.53 1.29
N ALA A 11 8.99 8.66 1.25
CA ALA A 11 8.98 9.57 0.11
C ALA A 11 10.35 9.50 -0.60
N GLU A 12 10.32 9.42 -1.92
CA GLU A 12 11.50 9.45 -2.79
C GLU A 12 11.20 10.30 -4.02
N GLY A 13 11.74 11.52 -4.06
CA GLY A 13 11.34 12.50 -5.06
C GLY A 13 9.86 12.88 -4.93
N ASP A 14 9.11 12.76 -6.03
CA ASP A 14 7.66 12.95 -6.07
C ASP A 14 6.87 11.67 -5.82
N ALA A 15 7.55 10.53 -5.68
CA ALA A 15 6.94 9.25 -5.34
C ALA A 15 6.78 9.13 -3.82
N ARG A 16 5.66 8.52 -3.41
CA ARG A 16 5.43 8.14 -2.02
C ARG A 16 4.96 6.70 -1.96
N LYS A 17 5.54 5.92 -1.06
CA LYS A 17 5.15 4.54 -0.80
C LYS A 17 4.57 4.42 0.60
N LEU A 18 3.37 3.88 0.69
CA LEU A 18 2.76 3.44 1.93
C LEU A 18 2.76 1.92 1.99
N GLN A 19 3.05 1.35 3.16
CA GLN A 19 2.90 -0.08 3.40
C GLN A 19 2.04 -0.35 4.62
N PHE A 20 1.12 -1.29 4.49
CA PHE A 20 0.30 -1.84 5.55
C PHE A 20 0.54 -3.34 5.65
N ALA A 21 0.53 -3.90 6.87
CA ALA A 21 0.76 -5.33 7.07
C ALA A 21 -0.35 -5.91 7.94
N GLY A 22 -1.11 -6.86 7.38
CA GLY A 22 -2.08 -7.67 8.08
C GLY A 22 -1.45 -8.95 8.65
N PRO A 23 -2.23 -9.86 9.25
CA PRO A 23 -1.76 -11.18 9.65
C PRO A 23 -1.19 -12.02 8.49
N SER A 24 -1.87 -12.09 7.34
CA SER A 24 -1.51 -12.99 6.23
C SER A 24 -0.76 -12.27 5.10
N CYS A 25 -1.00 -10.97 4.91
CA CYS A 25 -0.51 -10.24 3.74
C CYS A 25 0.11 -8.88 4.09
N VAL A 26 0.80 -8.31 3.11
CA VAL A 26 1.32 -6.93 3.08
C VAL A 26 0.75 -6.24 1.87
N LEU A 27 0.25 -5.02 2.05
CA LEU A 27 -0.27 -4.14 0.99
C LEU A 27 0.70 -2.96 0.82
N ASP A 28 1.28 -2.83 -0.37
CA ASP A 28 2.05 -1.67 -0.80
C ASP A 28 1.17 -0.76 -1.67
N ILE A 29 1.11 0.53 -1.36
CA ILE A 29 0.43 1.55 -2.16
C ILE A 29 1.49 2.53 -2.65
N PHE A 30 1.59 2.67 -3.96
CA PHE A 30 2.52 3.59 -4.59
C PHE A 30 1.73 4.80 -5.11
N LEU A 31 2.10 5.96 -4.59
CA LEU A 31 1.48 7.23 -4.92
C LEU A 31 2.43 8.05 -5.78
N TYR A 32 1.90 8.56 -6.89
CA TYR A 32 2.60 9.44 -7.81
C TYR A 32 1.67 10.58 -8.22
N PRO A 33 2.21 11.78 -8.47
CA PRO A 33 1.43 12.87 -9.03
C PRO A 33 1.08 12.57 -10.50
N LEU A 34 -0.16 12.84 -10.92
CA LEU A 34 -0.56 12.68 -12.32
C LEU A 34 -0.12 13.86 -13.21
N SER A 35 0.32 14.95 -12.59
CA SER A 35 0.90 16.13 -13.24
C SER A 35 1.86 16.83 -12.28
N ALA A 36 2.83 17.59 -12.79
CA ALA A 36 3.82 18.28 -11.97
C ALA A 36 3.17 19.12 -10.85
N GLY A 37 3.58 18.88 -9.61
CA GLY A 37 3.09 19.58 -8.42
C GLY A 37 1.68 19.20 -7.95
N ALA A 38 1.02 18.22 -8.58
CA ALA A 38 -0.27 17.71 -8.11
C ALA A 38 -0.11 16.83 -6.86
N GLU A 39 -1.19 16.71 -6.09
CA GLU A 39 -1.25 15.77 -4.96
C GLU A 39 -1.03 14.32 -5.46
N PRO A 40 -0.08 13.58 -4.87
CA PRO A 40 0.16 12.19 -5.24
C PRO A 40 -1.09 11.32 -5.01
N THR A 41 -1.49 10.58 -6.04
CA THR A 41 -2.60 9.61 -5.97
C THR A 41 -2.08 8.20 -6.14
N ALA A 42 -2.82 7.21 -5.61
CA ALA A 42 -2.46 5.81 -5.78
C ALA A 42 -2.55 5.42 -7.26
N THR A 43 -1.41 5.19 -7.91
CA THR A 43 -1.36 4.73 -9.31
C THR A 43 -1.09 3.23 -9.40
N HIS A 44 -0.50 2.65 -8.36
CA HIS A 44 -0.25 1.22 -8.28
C HIS A 44 -0.45 0.70 -6.85
N VAL A 45 -0.98 -0.51 -6.76
CA VAL A 45 -1.17 -1.25 -5.52
C VAL A 45 -0.62 -2.64 -5.74
N ASP A 46 0.14 -3.15 -4.78
CA ASP A 46 0.64 -4.53 -4.76
C ASP A 46 0.25 -5.20 -3.45
N ALA A 47 -0.05 -6.50 -3.51
CA ALA A 47 -0.39 -7.31 -2.36
C ALA A 47 0.43 -8.60 -2.38
N ARG A 48 1.13 -8.88 -1.29
CA ARG A 48 2.00 -10.04 -1.17
C ARG A 48 1.74 -10.80 0.14
N LEU A 49 2.02 -12.10 0.15
CA LEU A 49 2.08 -12.87 1.39
C LEU A 49 3.08 -12.20 2.33
N ARG A 50 2.68 -12.07 3.60
CA ARG A 50 3.53 -11.52 4.64
C ARG A 50 4.81 -12.34 4.84
N GLN A 51 4.71 -13.64 4.61
CA GLN A 51 5.82 -14.57 4.61
C GLN A 51 6.09 -15.04 3.18
N GLY A 52 7.35 -15.03 2.77
CA GLY A 52 7.76 -15.50 1.43
C GLY A 52 7.48 -14.52 0.27
N GLY A 53 6.61 -13.52 0.45
CA GLY A 53 6.47 -12.41 -0.50
C GLY A 53 5.83 -12.75 -1.85
N ALA A 54 5.22 -13.94 -2.00
CA ALA A 54 4.49 -14.27 -3.22
C ALA A 54 3.27 -13.35 -3.40
N ALA A 55 2.90 -13.07 -4.65
CA ALA A 55 1.72 -12.25 -4.95
C ALA A 55 0.43 -12.90 -4.40
N VAL A 56 -0.48 -12.08 -3.92
CA VAL A 56 -1.83 -12.49 -3.46
C VAL A 56 -2.91 -11.58 -4.03
N ASP A 57 -4.17 -12.00 -3.90
CA ASP A 57 -5.30 -11.15 -4.28
C ASP A 57 -5.33 -9.85 -3.48
N GLN A 58 -5.35 -8.72 -4.19
CA GLN A 58 -5.35 -7.39 -3.57
C GLN A 58 -6.64 -7.16 -2.79
N GLY A 59 -7.78 -7.60 -3.32
CA GLY A 59 -9.08 -7.43 -2.67
C GLY A 59 -9.15 -8.17 -1.33
N ALA A 60 -8.62 -9.38 -1.26
CA ALA A 60 -8.52 -10.17 -0.04
C ALA A 60 -7.62 -9.49 1.00
N CYS A 61 -6.46 -8.99 0.58
CA CYS A 61 -5.56 -8.29 1.50
C CYS A 61 -6.16 -6.98 2.03
N ILE A 62 -6.86 -6.22 1.17
CA ILE A 62 -7.59 -5.01 1.56
C ILE A 62 -8.65 -5.37 2.61
N ARG A 63 -9.48 -6.38 2.37
CA ARG A 63 -10.52 -6.80 3.33
C ARG A 63 -9.93 -7.21 4.68
N GLU A 64 -8.82 -7.95 4.68
CA GLU A 64 -8.11 -8.29 5.92
C GLU A 64 -7.67 -7.04 6.68
N LEU A 65 -7.06 -6.08 5.98
CA LEU A 65 -6.58 -4.83 6.59
C LEU A 65 -7.71 -3.93 7.11
N GLU A 66 -8.90 -3.98 6.53
CA GLU A 66 -10.08 -3.22 6.97
C GLU A 66 -10.70 -3.76 8.27
N THR A 67 -10.44 -5.02 8.61
CA THR A 67 -11.00 -5.66 9.82
C THR A 67 -10.20 -5.36 11.10
N ARG A 68 -9.16 -4.52 11.01
CA ARG A 68 -8.29 -4.12 12.14
C ARG A 68 -8.64 -2.75 12.68
#